data_AF-A0A645DMK1-F1
#
_entry.id   AF-A0A645DMK1-F1
#
_cell.length_a   1.000
_cell.length_b   1.000
_cell.length_c   1.000
_cell.angle_alpha   90.00
_cell.angle_beta   90.00
_cell.angle_gamma   90.00
#
_symmetry.space_group_name_H-M   'P 1'
#
loop_
_entity.id
_entity.type
_entity.pdbx_description
1 polymer ?
#
loop_
_entity_poly.entity_id
_entity_poly.type
_entity_poly.pdbx_seq_one_letter_code
_entity_poly.pdbx_strand_id
1 'polypeptide(L)'
;MTSADINKTGDSTGDFSGGQNAAVAVISKGQLTLNQSNITTNGTGAAGMIVSAEGTQLAVNDTSVYTSGESSPALIVRDDASAVITSGTLSTEGTDSPAILLLGGRLMLTGVTLTSKSGDTLRVLAGYNFLTLDNTAITAMPELPEGTTLVLSLQNGASFGGVLGGSVPAKASVTLDATSELVLTQETYLAGFINADLTHANIQSNGFNLYYDSSVAENAYLEGQSFLLPGGGFLAPII
;
A
#
# COMPACT_ATOMS: atom_id res chain seq x y z
N MET A 1 -13.78 -19.66 -3.96
CA MET A 1 -13.75 -20.44 -2.71
C MET A 1 -14.49 -19.63 -1.66
N THR A 2 -15.31 -20.28 -0.83
CA THR A 2 -16.09 -19.63 0.22
C THR A 2 -15.95 -20.46 1.49
N SER A 3 -15.80 -19.83 2.66
CA SER A 3 -15.67 -20.53 3.94
C SER A 3 -14.53 -21.54 3.98
N ALA A 4 -13.43 -21.25 3.28
CA ALA A 4 -12.25 -22.09 3.28
C ALA A 4 -11.40 -21.80 4.52
N ASP A 5 -10.78 -22.85 5.06
CA ASP A 5 -9.75 -22.75 6.10
C ASP A 5 -8.46 -23.35 5.55
N ILE A 6 -7.49 -22.48 5.26
CA ILE A 6 -6.24 -22.83 4.58
C ILE A 6 -5.10 -22.65 5.58
N ASN A 7 -4.42 -23.74 5.90
CA ASN A 7 -3.30 -23.76 6.83
C ASN A 7 -2.02 -24.22 6.13
N LYS A 8 -0.99 -23.36 6.09
CA LYS A 8 0.29 -23.63 5.42
C LYS A 8 1.45 -23.57 6.42
N THR A 9 2.15 -24.69 6.60
CA THR A 9 3.14 -24.82 7.68
C THR A 9 4.59 -25.05 7.26
N GLY A 10 4.84 -25.46 6.01
CA GLY A 10 6.21 -25.71 5.55
C GLY A 10 7.03 -24.43 5.39
N ASP A 11 8.31 -24.50 5.75
CA ASP A 11 9.29 -23.45 5.51
C ASP A 11 9.79 -23.45 4.06
N SER A 12 10.47 -22.36 3.68
CA SER A 12 11.26 -22.27 2.46
C SER A 12 12.65 -21.71 2.76
N THR A 13 13.56 -21.85 1.81
CA THR A 13 14.92 -21.28 1.89
C THR A 13 15.20 -20.41 0.67
N GLY A 14 15.95 -19.33 0.83
CA GLY A 14 16.37 -18.46 -0.28
C GLY A 14 15.55 -17.19 -0.37
N ASP A 15 15.29 -16.72 -1.59
CA ASP A 15 14.54 -15.47 -1.83
C ASP A 15 13.03 -15.68 -1.67
N PHE A 16 12.46 -15.04 -0.65
CA PHE A 16 11.04 -15.13 -0.31
C PHE A 16 10.16 -14.17 -1.12
N SER A 17 10.74 -13.21 -1.85
CA SER A 17 10.00 -12.17 -2.58
C SER A 17 9.17 -12.71 -3.74
N GLY A 18 9.50 -13.90 -4.25
CA GLY A 18 8.73 -14.57 -5.29
C GLY A 18 7.55 -15.40 -4.78
N GLY A 19 7.29 -15.46 -3.46
CA GLY A 19 6.12 -16.11 -2.86
C GLY A 19 5.92 -17.58 -3.22
N GLN A 20 6.98 -18.32 -3.56
CA GLN A 20 6.87 -19.74 -3.95
C GLN A 20 6.30 -20.62 -2.81
N ASN A 21 6.41 -20.15 -1.57
CA ASN A 21 5.92 -20.84 -0.39
C ASN A 21 4.54 -20.35 0.09
N ALA A 22 3.83 -19.58 -0.75
CA ALA A 22 2.56 -18.98 -0.38
C ALA A 22 1.46 -20.02 -0.10
N ALA A 23 0.53 -19.71 0.80
CA ALA A 23 -0.64 -20.55 1.03
C ALA A 23 -1.63 -20.50 -0.14
N VAL A 24 -1.79 -19.31 -0.75
CA VAL A 24 -2.59 -19.12 -1.96
C VAL A 24 -1.75 -18.41 -3.02
N ALA A 25 -1.64 -19.01 -4.20
CA ALA A 25 -0.97 -18.41 -5.35
C ALA A 25 -1.94 -18.30 -6.52
N VAL A 26 -2.16 -17.08 -7.00
CA VAL A 26 -2.90 -16.79 -8.24
C VAL A 26 -1.88 -16.23 -9.22
N ILE A 27 -1.63 -16.97 -10.30
CA ILE A 27 -0.54 -16.66 -11.22
C ILE A 27 -0.96 -16.88 -12.67
N SER A 28 -0.24 -16.27 -13.61
CA SER A 28 -0.34 -16.56 -15.05
C SER A 28 -1.77 -16.45 -15.63
N LYS A 29 -2.41 -15.28 -15.44
CA LYS A 29 -3.80 -14.99 -15.85
C LYS A 29 -4.86 -15.77 -15.06
N GLY A 30 -4.47 -16.31 -13.91
CA GLY A 30 -5.39 -16.93 -12.96
C GLY A 30 -6.38 -15.92 -12.40
N GLN A 31 -7.57 -16.42 -12.06
CA GLN A 31 -8.62 -15.63 -11.40
C GLN A 31 -9.12 -16.42 -10.19
N LEU A 32 -9.10 -15.78 -9.03
CA LEU A 32 -9.60 -16.38 -7.80
C LEU A 32 -10.47 -15.39 -7.04
N THR A 33 -11.62 -15.86 -6.58
CA THR A 33 -12.42 -15.17 -5.57
C THR A 33 -12.40 -15.98 -4.27
N LEU A 34 -12.03 -15.35 -3.16
CA LEU A 34 -12.13 -15.88 -1.80
C LEU A 34 -13.18 -15.09 -1.03
N ASN A 35 -14.10 -15.79 -0.36
CA ASN A 35 -15.12 -15.16 0.46
C ASN A 35 -15.14 -15.83 1.84
N GLN A 36 -15.26 -15.04 2.92
CA GLN A 36 -15.54 -15.57 4.26
C GLN A 36 -14.56 -16.66 4.70
N SER A 37 -13.29 -16.53 4.33
CA SER A 37 -12.29 -17.59 4.49
C SER A 37 -11.23 -17.20 5.53
N ASN A 38 -10.43 -18.17 5.95
CA ASN A 38 -9.28 -18.00 6.81
C ASN A 38 -8.04 -18.58 6.13
N ILE A 39 -6.94 -17.84 6.15
CA ILE A 39 -5.63 -18.27 5.69
C ILE A 39 -4.64 -18.06 6.82
N THR A 40 -3.99 -19.12 7.25
CA THR A 40 -2.94 -19.07 8.28
C THR A 40 -1.65 -19.66 7.74
N THR A 41 -0.55 -18.94 7.92
CA THR A 41 0.80 -19.46 7.63
C THR A 41 1.73 -19.25 8.81
N ASN A 42 2.59 -20.23 9.09
CA ASN A 42 3.62 -20.10 10.14
C ASN A 42 5.03 -20.48 9.69
N GLY A 43 5.20 -20.89 8.43
CA GLY A 43 6.52 -21.22 7.88
C GLY A 43 7.29 -19.98 7.42
N THR A 44 8.61 -20.02 7.49
CA THR A 44 9.49 -18.96 6.98
C THR A 44 9.33 -18.79 5.47
N GLY A 45 9.18 -17.53 5.04
CA GLY A 45 8.89 -17.15 3.66
C GLY A 45 7.50 -17.53 3.15
N ALA A 46 6.60 -18.01 4.02
CA ALA A 46 5.28 -18.47 3.64
C ALA A 46 4.29 -17.31 3.57
N ALA A 47 4.25 -16.60 2.45
CA ALA A 47 3.26 -15.55 2.24
C ALA A 47 1.81 -16.09 2.39
N GLY A 48 0.89 -15.27 2.88
CA GLY A 48 -0.52 -15.65 2.96
C GLY A 48 -1.09 -15.84 1.56
N MET A 49 -0.97 -14.79 0.74
CA MET A 49 -1.43 -14.78 -0.64
C MET A 49 -0.39 -14.12 -1.56
N ILE A 50 -0.26 -14.64 -2.77
CA ILE A 50 0.46 -13.97 -3.86
C ILE A 50 -0.41 -13.90 -5.11
N VAL A 51 -0.41 -12.72 -5.73
CA VAL A 51 -0.99 -12.48 -7.05
C VAL A 51 0.10 -11.95 -7.99
N SER A 52 0.28 -12.60 -9.14
CA SER A 52 1.39 -12.29 -10.05
C SER A 52 1.03 -12.47 -11.53
N ALA A 53 1.66 -11.66 -12.37
CA ALA A 53 1.54 -11.55 -13.82
C ALA A 53 0.33 -10.75 -14.32
N GLU A 54 0.55 -10.06 -15.43
CA GLU A 54 -0.47 -9.28 -16.14
C GLU A 54 -1.71 -10.13 -16.46
N GLY A 55 -2.88 -9.56 -16.19
CA GLY A 55 -4.17 -10.21 -16.39
C GLY A 55 -4.58 -11.21 -15.30
N THR A 56 -3.74 -11.40 -14.27
CA THR A 56 -4.09 -12.17 -13.08
C THR A 56 -4.90 -11.32 -12.10
N GLN A 57 -5.99 -11.89 -11.55
CA GLN A 57 -6.91 -11.17 -10.67
C GLN A 57 -7.22 -11.96 -9.40
N LEU A 58 -7.10 -11.32 -8.26
CA LEU A 58 -7.51 -11.84 -6.96
C LEU A 58 -8.61 -10.94 -6.37
N ALA A 59 -9.76 -11.51 -6.04
CA ALA A 59 -10.81 -10.85 -5.28
C ALA A 59 -10.97 -11.54 -3.93
N VAL A 60 -10.94 -10.79 -2.83
CA VAL A 60 -11.06 -11.33 -1.48
C VAL A 60 -12.11 -10.52 -0.73
N ASN A 61 -13.10 -11.20 -0.14
CA ASN A 61 -14.16 -10.56 0.62
C ASN A 61 -14.29 -11.19 2.00
N ASP A 62 -14.31 -10.36 3.04
CA ASP A 62 -14.57 -10.78 4.42
C ASP A 62 -13.68 -11.96 4.86
N THR A 63 -12.38 -11.89 4.57
CA THR A 63 -11.43 -12.99 4.79
C THR A 63 -10.31 -12.55 5.71
N SER A 64 -9.90 -13.44 6.62
CA SER A 64 -8.75 -13.23 7.49
C SER A 64 -7.52 -13.91 6.93
N VAL A 65 -6.41 -13.17 6.84
CA VAL A 65 -5.10 -13.69 6.48
C VAL A 65 -4.13 -13.36 7.61
N TYR A 66 -3.54 -14.39 8.20
CA TYR A 66 -2.59 -14.28 9.29
C TYR A 66 -1.31 -15.04 8.96
N THR A 67 -0.16 -14.38 9.10
CA THR A 67 1.14 -14.99 8.88
C THR A 67 2.06 -14.75 10.07
N SER A 68 2.74 -15.79 10.54
CA SER A 68 3.64 -15.69 11.71
C SER A 68 5.10 -16.07 11.42
N GLY A 69 5.39 -16.63 10.23
CA GLY A 69 6.75 -16.95 9.83
C GLY A 69 7.56 -15.69 9.49
N GLU A 70 8.89 -15.77 9.63
CA GLU A 70 9.79 -14.69 9.18
C GLU A 70 9.66 -14.44 7.67
N SER A 71 9.83 -13.18 7.24
CA SER A 71 9.72 -12.73 5.85
C SER A 71 8.48 -13.26 5.12
N SER A 72 7.33 -13.26 5.80
CA SER A 72 6.09 -13.86 5.33
C SER A 72 4.98 -12.81 5.23
N PRO A 73 4.93 -11.98 4.16
CA PRO A 73 3.85 -11.01 3.99
C PRO A 73 2.47 -11.67 3.92
N ALA A 74 1.43 -11.00 4.42
CA ALA A 74 0.07 -11.51 4.27
C ALA A 74 -0.40 -11.45 2.80
N LEU A 75 -0.01 -10.41 2.06
CA LEU A 75 -0.30 -10.25 0.64
C LEU A 75 0.91 -9.74 -0.15
N ILE A 76 1.21 -10.40 -1.26
CA ILE A 76 2.17 -9.95 -2.28
C ILE A 76 1.43 -9.66 -3.59
N VAL A 77 1.60 -8.48 -4.16
CA VAL A 77 1.08 -8.08 -5.49
C VAL A 77 2.24 -7.66 -6.39
N ARG A 78 2.35 -8.27 -7.57
CA ARG A 78 3.51 -8.08 -8.46
C ARG A 78 3.21 -8.31 -9.93
N ASP A 79 4.17 -7.94 -10.78
CA ASP A 79 4.20 -8.17 -12.23
C ASP A 79 2.87 -7.78 -12.93
N ASP A 80 2.35 -6.58 -12.65
CA ASP A 80 1.11 -6.00 -13.21
C ASP A 80 -0.18 -6.78 -12.90
N ALA A 81 -0.15 -7.62 -11.86
CA ALA A 81 -1.35 -8.27 -11.34
C ALA A 81 -2.28 -7.30 -10.59
N SER A 82 -3.55 -7.69 -10.45
CA SER A 82 -4.55 -6.93 -9.71
C SER A 82 -5.14 -7.71 -8.54
N ALA A 83 -5.23 -7.07 -7.37
CA ALA A 83 -5.96 -7.56 -6.21
C ALA A 83 -6.98 -6.54 -5.70
N VAL A 84 -8.14 -7.04 -5.31
CA VAL A 84 -9.21 -6.28 -4.64
C VAL A 84 -9.57 -7.01 -3.35
N ILE A 85 -9.42 -6.33 -2.21
CA ILE A 85 -9.74 -6.87 -0.89
C ILE A 85 -10.82 -6.00 -0.25
N THR A 86 -11.98 -6.59 0.06
CA THR A 86 -13.11 -5.90 0.67
C THR A 86 -13.42 -6.53 2.02
N SER A 87 -13.25 -5.75 3.09
CA SER A 87 -13.38 -6.20 4.48
C SER A 87 -12.42 -7.33 4.86
N GLY A 88 -12.33 -7.63 6.16
CA GLY A 88 -11.42 -8.63 6.71
C GLY A 88 -10.11 -8.05 7.22
N THR A 89 -9.13 -8.93 7.44
CA THR A 89 -7.89 -8.61 8.14
C THR A 89 -6.68 -9.17 7.40
N LEU A 90 -5.63 -8.37 7.21
CA LEU A 90 -4.30 -8.85 6.83
C LEU A 90 -3.34 -8.56 8.00
N SER A 91 -2.82 -9.62 8.62
CA SER A 91 -2.04 -9.54 9.85
C SER A 91 -0.76 -10.33 9.78
N THR A 92 0.35 -9.73 10.21
CA THR A 92 1.66 -10.37 10.27
C THR A 92 2.29 -10.26 11.67
N GLU A 93 2.95 -11.34 12.10
CA GLU A 93 3.74 -11.37 13.34
C GLU A 93 5.23 -11.65 13.15
N GLY A 94 5.61 -12.23 12.01
CA GLY A 94 7.00 -12.55 11.71
C GLY A 94 7.89 -11.32 11.66
N THR A 95 9.19 -11.52 11.92
CA THR A 95 10.19 -10.49 11.62
C THR A 95 10.21 -10.21 10.12
N ASP A 96 10.52 -8.97 9.75
CA ASP A 96 10.60 -8.53 8.36
C ASP A 96 9.36 -8.87 7.50
N SER A 97 8.18 -8.88 8.11
CA SER A 97 6.94 -9.35 7.48
C SER A 97 5.95 -8.19 7.39
N PRO A 98 6.00 -7.35 6.35
CA PRO A 98 4.97 -6.34 6.16
C PRO A 98 3.62 -7.00 5.87
N ALA A 99 2.51 -6.40 6.29
CA ALA A 99 1.19 -6.93 5.96
C ALA A 99 1.00 -7.01 4.44
N ILE A 100 1.46 -5.98 3.71
CA ILE A 100 1.39 -5.90 2.26
C ILE A 100 2.78 -5.65 1.68
N LEU A 101 3.14 -6.40 0.64
CA LEU A 101 4.32 -6.19 -0.19
C LEU A 101 3.92 -5.93 -1.65
N LEU A 102 4.29 -4.77 -2.20
CA LEU A 102 4.07 -4.40 -3.60
C LEU A 102 5.39 -4.40 -4.39
N LEU A 103 5.36 -5.03 -5.57
CA LEU A 103 6.51 -5.21 -6.47
C LEU A 103 6.14 -4.89 -7.94
N GLY A 104 5.15 -4.04 -8.17
CA GLY A 104 4.62 -3.64 -9.47
C GLY A 104 3.25 -4.26 -9.74
N GLY A 105 2.17 -3.53 -9.49
CA GLY A 105 0.81 -4.05 -9.67
C GLY A 105 -0.26 -3.11 -9.11
N ARG A 106 -1.50 -3.60 -9.02
CA ARG A 106 -2.66 -2.81 -8.57
C ARG A 106 -3.36 -3.46 -7.39
N LEU A 107 -3.50 -2.71 -6.30
CA LEU A 107 -4.20 -3.14 -5.09
C LEU A 107 -5.29 -2.13 -4.73
N MET A 108 -6.50 -2.62 -4.49
CA MET A 108 -7.59 -1.85 -3.87
C MET A 108 -7.99 -2.51 -2.55
N LEU A 109 -8.05 -1.72 -1.48
CA LEU A 109 -8.48 -2.14 -0.15
C LEU A 109 -9.70 -1.34 0.27
N THR A 110 -10.77 -2.03 0.67
CA THR A 110 -12.01 -1.40 1.13
C THR A 110 -12.39 -1.89 2.51
N GLY A 111 -12.33 -1.04 3.54
CA GLY A 111 -12.65 -1.41 4.92
C GLY A 111 -11.79 -2.54 5.50
N VAL A 112 -10.52 -2.63 5.11
CA VAL A 112 -9.62 -3.70 5.54
C VAL A 112 -8.83 -3.28 6.77
N THR A 113 -8.71 -4.17 7.76
CA THR A 113 -7.82 -3.95 8.91
C THR A 113 -6.43 -4.52 8.62
N LEU A 114 -5.40 -3.69 8.79
CA LEU A 114 -4.00 -4.09 8.55
C LEU A 114 -3.21 -4.03 9.85
N THR A 115 -2.47 -5.09 10.18
CA THR A 115 -1.57 -5.10 11.32
C THR A 115 -0.26 -5.78 10.97
N SER A 116 0.85 -5.22 11.46
CA SER A 116 2.18 -5.81 11.33
C SER A 116 2.95 -5.59 12.62
N LYS A 117 3.37 -6.68 13.25
CA LYS A 117 4.14 -6.62 14.50
C LYS A 117 5.53 -6.03 14.30
N SER A 118 6.10 -6.17 13.10
CA SER A 118 7.40 -5.58 12.76
C SER A 118 7.31 -4.06 12.49
N GLY A 119 6.11 -3.48 12.45
CA GLY A 119 5.87 -2.05 12.30
C GLY A 119 5.41 -1.65 10.90
N ASP A 120 6.02 -2.19 9.84
CA ASP A 120 5.66 -1.85 8.47
C ASP A 120 4.33 -2.51 8.06
N THR A 121 3.27 -1.73 7.86
CA THR A 121 2.00 -2.27 7.33
C THR A 121 2.03 -2.43 5.82
N LEU A 122 2.76 -1.56 5.12
CA LEU A 122 2.97 -1.61 3.68
C LEU A 122 4.46 -1.48 3.39
N ARG A 123 4.94 -2.26 2.42
CA ARG A 123 6.26 -2.09 1.83
C ARG A 123 6.15 -2.14 0.31
N VAL A 124 6.84 -1.24 -0.37
CA VAL A 124 6.94 -1.19 -1.83
C VAL A 124 8.41 -1.31 -2.19
N LEU A 125 8.77 -2.34 -2.98
CA LEU A 125 10.18 -2.65 -3.24
C LEU A 125 10.59 -2.58 -4.71
N ALA A 126 9.63 -2.64 -5.65
CA ALA A 126 9.92 -2.59 -7.07
C ALA A 126 8.73 -2.09 -7.88
N GLY A 127 9.00 -1.65 -9.10
CA GLY A 127 8.00 -1.49 -10.14
C GLY A 127 7.07 -0.29 -9.96
N TYR A 128 6.08 -0.24 -10.84
CA TYR A 128 5.05 0.80 -10.86
C TYR A 128 3.80 0.29 -10.14
N ASN A 129 3.42 0.95 -9.05
CA ASN A 129 2.40 0.44 -8.13
C ASN A 129 1.21 1.38 -8.07
N PHE A 130 0.01 0.81 -8.08
CA PHE A 130 -1.25 1.52 -7.87
C PHE A 130 -1.89 1.01 -6.59
N LEU A 131 -2.12 1.89 -5.63
CA LEU A 131 -2.78 1.58 -4.37
C LEU A 131 -3.99 2.49 -4.18
N THR A 132 -5.16 1.88 -4.04
CA THR A 132 -6.39 2.58 -3.63
C THR A 132 -6.75 2.12 -2.23
N LEU A 133 -6.86 3.07 -1.30
CA LEU A 133 -7.38 2.88 0.03
C LEU A 133 -8.77 3.49 0.11
N ASP A 134 -9.75 2.68 0.44
CA ASP A 134 -11.14 3.05 0.64
C ASP A 134 -11.53 2.68 2.08
N ASN A 135 -11.78 3.69 2.93
CA ASN A 135 -12.04 3.49 4.36
C ASN A 135 -11.02 2.52 5.02
N THR A 136 -9.75 2.65 4.64
CA THR A 136 -8.65 1.78 5.07
C THR A 136 -7.48 2.65 5.48
N ALA A 137 -6.82 2.27 6.58
CA ALA A 137 -5.68 3.00 7.13
C ALA A 137 -4.37 2.25 6.86
N ILE A 138 -3.38 2.97 6.33
CA ILE A 138 -1.97 2.58 6.36
C ILE A 138 -1.28 3.50 7.36
N THR A 139 -0.65 2.94 8.38
CA THR A 139 -0.08 3.72 9.49
C THR A 139 1.43 3.86 9.43
N ALA A 140 2.09 2.95 8.70
CA ALA A 140 3.53 2.97 8.52
C ALA A 140 3.92 2.29 7.21
N MET A 141 4.77 3.01 6.46
CA MET A 141 5.47 2.53 5.28
C MET A 141 6.89 3.14 5.27
N PRO A 142 7.95 2.32 5.07
CA PRO A 142 9.32 2.81 4.97
C PRO A 142 9.59 3.50 3.62
N GLU A 143 10.78 4.11 3.48
CA GLU A 143 11.21 4.84 2.28
C GLU A 143 11.12 3.99 1.00
N LEU A 144 10.67 4.63 -0.08
CA LEU A 144 10.61 4.05 -1.42
C LEU A 144 12.03 3.86 -1.99
N PRO A 145 12.47 2.62 -2.32
CA PRO A 145 13.78 2.40 -2.93
C PRO A 145 13.83 2.94 -4.37
N GLU A 146 15.02 2.98 -4.97
CA GLU A 146 15.16 3.30 -6.39
C GLU A 146 14.40 2.30 -7.28
N GLY A 147 13.96 2.75 -8.46
CA GLY A 147 13.21 1.90 -9.39
C GLY A 147 11.77 1.60 -8.96
N THR A 148 11.23 2.36 -8.01
CA THR A 148 9.83 2.26 -7.56
C THR A 148 9.02 3.50 -7.93
N THR A 149 7.73 3.29 -8.17
CA THR A 149 6.74 4.36 -8.20
C THR A 149 5.47 3.91 -7.48
N LEU A 150 4.83 4.84 -6.76
CA LEU A 150 3.55 4.61 -6.10
C LEU A 150 2.53 5.68 -6.51
N VAL A 151 1.44 5.26 -7.14
CA VAL A 151 0.24 6.07 -7.35
C VAL A 151 -0.76 5.71 -6.27
N LEU A 152 -0.96 6.60 -5.32
CA LEU A 152 -1.82 6.43 -4.15
C LEU A 152 -3.13 7.20 -4.31
N SER A 153 -4.25 6.52 -4.08
CA SER A 153 -5.59 7.12 -4.04
C SER A 153 -6.23 6.86 -2.68
N LEU A 154 -6.65 7.91 -1.97
CA LEU A 154 -7.32 7.84 -0.68
C LEU A 154 -8.78 8.29 -0.83
N GLN A 155 -9.72 7.44 -0.44
CA GLN A 155 -11.15 7.72 -0.54
C GLN A 155 -11.94 7.24 0.68
N ASN A 156 -13.10 7.84 0.90
CA ASN A 156 -14.11 7.49 1.90
C ASN A 156 -13.53 7.32 3.31
N GLY A 157 -12.79 8.30 3.80
CA GLY A 157 -12.21 8.28 5.16
C GLY A 157 -10.97 7.40 5.30
N ALA A 158 -10.29 7.08 4.19
CA ALA A 158 -9.00 6.41 4.25
C ALA A 158 -7.92 7.29 4.90
N SER A 159 -6.87 6.67 5.44
CA SER A 159 -5.72 7.41 5.94
C SER A 159 -4.40 6.77 5.53
N PHE A 160 -3.40 7.61 5.30
CA PHE A 160 -2.05 7.15 4.98
C PHE A 160 -1.01 7.91 5.81
N GLY A 161 -0.22 7.16 6.57
CA GLY A 161 1.00 7.61 7.24
C GLY A 161 2.18 6.75 6.79
N GLY A 162 3.23 7.40 6.29
CA GLY A 162 4.41 6.72 5.79
C GLY A 162 5.24 7.59 4.86
N VAL A 163 6.33 7.02 4.36
CA VAL A 163 7.31 7.74 3.57
C VAL A 163 7.03 7.62 2.07
N LEU A 164 6.62 8.73 1.44
CA LEU A 164 6.28 8.81 0.01
C LEU A 164 7.44 9.30 -0.89
N GLY A 165 8.59 9.60 -0.30
CA GLY A 165 9.78 10.07 -1.01
C GLY A 165 10.35 11.35 -0.41
N GLY A 166 11.56 11.26 0.16
CA GLY A 166 12.24 12.39 0.82
C GLY A 166 13.07 13.29 -0.09
N SER A 167 13.13 13.00 -1.39
CA SER A 167 13.96 13.73 -2.36
C SER A 167 13.42 13.63 -3.78
N VAL A 168 13.99 14.45 -4.67
CA VAL A 168 13.80 14.34 -6.11
C VAL A 168 14.74 13.28 -6.72
N PRO A 169 14.34 12.58 -7.81
CA PRO A 169 13.03 12.66 -8.46
C PRO A 169 11.92 12.05 -7.58
N ALA A 170 10.75 12.70 -7.59
CA ALA A 170 9.60 12.23 -6.83
C ALA A 170 9.19 10.83 -7.28
N LYS A 171 8.90 9.96 -6.31
CA LYS A 171 8.54 8.54 -6.55
C LYS A 171 7.07 8.24 -6.29
N ALA A 172 6.30 9.23 -5.84
CA ALA A 172 4.89 9.05 -5.53
C ALA A 172 4.02 10.11 -6.18
N SER A 173 2.76 9.73 -6.44
CA SER A 173 1.67 10.65 -6.73
C SER A 173 0.51 10.34 -5.81
N VAL A 174 -0.20 11.36 -5.32
CA VAL A 174 -1.29 11.20 -4.36
C VAL A 174 -2.53 11.90 -4.87
N THR A 175 -3.66 11.19 -4.81
CA THR A 175 -5.00 11.77 -4.89
C THR A 175 -5.73 11.46 -3.59
N LEU A 176 -6.34 12.47 -2.96
CA LEU A 176 -7.16 12.27 -1.77
C LEU A 176 -8.48 13.03 -1.86
N ASP A 177 -9.56 12.39 -1.44
CA ASP A 177 -10.84 13.05 -1.25
C ASP A 177 -10.86 13.90 0.03
N ALA A 178 -11.91 14.72 0.19
CA ALA A 178 -12.01 15.65 1.32
C ALA A 178 -12.25 14.96 2.68
N THR A 179 -12.54 13.66 2.69
CA THR A 179 -12.80 12.88 3.91
C THR A 179 -11.57 12.10 4.38
N SER A 180 -10.59 11.92 3.51
CA SER A 180 -9.41 11.09 3.73
C SER A 180 -8.23 11.92 4.23
N GLU A 181 -7.32 11.29 4.98
CA GLU A 181 -6.23 11.97 5.67
C GLU A 181 -4.85 11.53 5.17
N LEU A 182 -3.96 12.50 4.94
CA LEU A 182 -2.54 12.26 4.67
C LEU A 182 -1.70 12.75 5.86
N VAL A 183 -0.89 11.86 6.44
CA VAL A 183 -0.01 12.17 7.57
C VAL A 183 1.44 12.13 7.12
N LEU A 184 2.12 13.27 7.19
CA LEU A 184 3.54 13.38 6.84
C LEU A 184 4.42 12.95 8.01
N THR A 185 5.44 12.14 7.70
CA THR A 185 6.44 11.69 8.67
C THR A 185 7.84 12.24 8.38
N GLN A 186 7.99 12.91 7.23
CA GLN A 186 9.19 13.61 6.77
C GLN A 186 8.82 14.57 5.64
N GLU A 187 9.79 15.36 5.15
CA GLU A 187 9.66 16.12 3.91
C GLU A 187 9.25 15.16 2.78
N THR A 188 8.25 15.57 1.99
CA THR A 188 7.63 14.70 0.98
C THR A 188 7.64 15.38 -0.37
N TYR A 189 8.07 14.67 -1.42
CA TYR A 189 8.11 15.17 -2.80
C TYR A 189 7.19 14.33 -3.68
N LEU A 190 6.16 14.96 -4.26
CA LEU A 190 5.18 14.29 -5.11
C LEU A 190 5.29 14.77 -6.56
N ALA A 191 5.15 13.83 -7.49
CA ALA A 191 5.06 14.13 -8.92
C ALA A 191 3.68 14.72 -9.24
N GLY A 192 2.61 13.97 -8.99
CA GLY A 192 1.22 14.44 -9.08
C GLY A 192 0.57 14.52 -7.69
N PHE A 193 -0.19 15.59 -7.45
CA PHE A 193 -0.89 15.84 -6.20
C PHE A 193 -2.25 16.49 -6.41
N ILE A 194 -3.33 15.76 -6.11
CA ILE A 194 -4.71 16.25 -6.19
C ILE A 194 -5.37 16.10 -4.83
N ASN A 195 -5.79 17.20 -4.23
CA ASN A 195 -6.60 17.21 -3.01
C ASN A 195 -7.98 17.80 -3.27
N ALA A 196 -9.04 17.03 -2.98
CA ALA A 196 -10.41 17.54 -3.11
C ALA A 196 -10.76 18.54 -1.99
N ASP A 197 -10.11 18.47 -0.83
CA ASP A 197 -10.22 19.51 0.20
C ASP A 197 -9.27 20.70 -0.13
N LEU A 198 -9.85 21.75 -0.69
CA LEU A 198 -9.12 22.97 -1.08
C LEU A 198 -8.60 23.77 0.13
N THR A 199 -9.02 23.44 1.36
CA THR A 199 -8.45 24.05 2.58
C THR A 199 -7.19 23.31 3.05
N HIS A 200 -6.91 22.13 2.48
CA HIS A 200 -5.82 21.23 2.88
C HIS A 200 -5.84 20.86 4.37
N ALA A 201 -7.02 20.92 5.00
CA ALA A 201 -7.19 20.59 6.42
C ALA A 201 -7.03 19.10 6.70
N ASN A 202 -7.14 18.28 5.67
CA ASN A 202 -6.96 16.83 5.70
C ASN A 202 -5.51 16.36 5.53
N ILE A 203 -4.52 17.25 5.68
CA ILE A 203 -3.08 16.92 5.62
C ILE A 203 -2.43 17.27 6.95
N GLN A 204 -2.02 16.27 7.73
CA GLN A 204 -1.25 16.46 8.96
C GLN A 204 0.23 16.53 8.64
N SER A 205 0.78 17.74 8.55
CA SER A 205 2.17 17.96 8.16
C SER A 205 3.19 17.55 9.23
N ASN A 206 2.82 17.54 10.51
CA ASN A 206 3.74 17.32 11.63
C ASN A 206 5.03 18.18 11.56
N GLY A 207 4.93 19.38 10.98
CA GLY A 207 6.06 20.30 10.80
C GLY A 207 6.87 20.09 9.51
N PHE A 208 6.53 19.09 8.69
CA PHE A 208 7.20 18.80 7.43
C PHE A 208 6.50 19.41 6.23
N ASN A 209 7.23 19.71 5.17
CA ASN A 209 6.63 20.22 3.94
C ASN A 209 6.27 19.10 2.96
N LEU A 210 5.21 19.34 2.18
CA LEU A 210 4.86 18.60 0.98
C LEU A 210 5.22 19.47 -0.23
N TYR A 211 6.12 18.98 -1.06
CA TYR A 211 6.50 19.61 -2.32
C TYR A 211 5.75 18.97 -3.48
N TYR A 212 5.16 19.80 -4.33
CA TYR A 212 4.49 19.38 -5.56
C TYR A 212 5.15 20.03 -6.77
N ASP A 213 5.27 19.30 -7.87
CA ASP A 213 5.79 19.85 -9.12
C ASP A 213 4.75 20.78 -9.78
N SER A 214 5.05 22.07 -9.82
CA SER A 214 4.15 23.09 -10.38
C SER A 214 4.05 23.05 -11.91
N SER A 215 4.93 22.32 -12.59
CA SER A 215 4.90 22.12 -14.04
C SER A 215 3.95 21.00 -14.48
N VAL A 216 3.51 20.15 -13.55
CA VAL A 216 2.63 19.00 -13.79
C VAL A 216 1.16 19.44 -13.84
N ALA A 217 0.42 18.95 -14.85
CA ALA A 217 -0.95 19.40 -15.15
C ALA A 217 -1.94 19.11 -14.01
N GLU A 218 -1.76 18.00 -13.31
CA GLU A 218 -2.53 17.59 -12.14
C GLU A 218 -2.47 18.62 -11.00
N ASN A 219 -1.38 19.40 -10.93
CA ASN A 219 -1.11 20.36 -9.86
C ASN A 219 -1.49 21.80 -10.25
N ALA A 220 -1.98 22.01 -11.48
CA ALA A 220 -2.24 23.35 -12.01
C ALA A 220 -3.24 24.17 -11.16
N TYR A 221 -4.16 23.49 -10.46
CA TYR A 221 -5.13 24.15 -9.57
C TYR A 221 -4.50 24.85 -8.35
N LEU A 222 -3.24 24.53 -8.02
CA LEU A 222 -2.50 25.17 -6.94
C LEU A 222 -1.81 26.47 -7.38
N GLU A 223 -1.79 26.75 -8.69
CA GLU A 223 -1.26 27.99 -9.29
C GLU A 223 0.20 28.31 -8.89
N GLY A 224 1.00 27.31 -8.50
CA GLY A 224 2.36 27.52 -8.02
C GLY A 224 2.43 28.29 -6.70
N GLN A 225 1.39 28.24 -5.87
CA GLN A 225 1.33 28.89 -4.57
C GLN A 225 1.72 27.94 -3.42
N SER A 226 2.06 28.55 -2.28
CA SER A 226 2.31 27.83 -1.03
C SER A 226 1.15 27.99 -0.06
N PHE A 227 0.80 26.91 0.64
CA PHE A 227 -0.29 26.88 1.63
C PHE A 227 0.21 26.34 2.96
N LEU A 228 -0.18 26.98 4.06
CA LEU A 228 0.12 26.48 5.41
C LEU A 228 -0.71 25.21 5.67
N LEU A 229 -0.06 24.16 6.16
CA LEU A 229 -0.70 22.89 6.49
C LEU A 229 -0.94 22.76 8.01
N PRO A 230 -2.00 22.04 8.44
CA PRO A 230 -2.13 21.57 9.81
C PRO A 230 -0.84 20.92 10.30
N GLY A 231 -0.37 21.27 11.49
CA GLY A 231 0.91 20.78 12.05
C GLY A 231 2.14 21.65 11.75
N GLY A 232 2.02 22.71 10.95
CA GLY A 232 3.02 23.78 10.84
C GLY A 232 3.96 23.74 9.63
N GLY A 233 3.88 22.71 8.78
CA GLY A 233 4.57 22.67 7.49
C GLY A 233 3.81 23.36 6.37
N PHE A 234 4.32 23.29 5.15
CA PHE A 234 3.72 23.90 3.96
C PHE A 234 3.48 22.88 2.84
N LEU A 235 2.42 23.10 2.08
CA LEU A 235 2.30 22.62 0.70
C LEU A 235 2.99 23.65 -0.18
N ALA A 236 4.06 23.28 -0.88
CA ALA A 236 4.93 24.22 -1.59
C ALA A 236 5.29 23.75 -3.00
N PRO A 237 5.40 24.66 -3.99
CA PRO A 237 5.77 24.31 -5.35
C PRO A 237 7.28 24.01 -5.47
N ILE A 238 7.61 23.09 -6.37
CA ILE A 238 8.94 22.93 -6.98
C ILE A 238 8.82 23.02 -8.51
N ILE A 239 9.98 23.10 -9.18
CA ILE A 239 10.14 23.13 -10.65
C ILE A 239 10.95 21.92 -11.08
#